data_AF-A0A0R2CZJ9-F1
#
_entry.id   AF-A0A0R2CZJ9-F1
#
_cell.length_a   1.000
_cell.length_b   1.000
_cell.length_c   1.000
_cell.angle_alpha   90.00
_cell.angle_beta   90.00
_cell.angle_gamma   90.00
#
_symmetry.space_group_name_H-M   'P 1'
#
loop_
_entity.id
_entity.type
_entity.pdbx_description
1 polymer ?
#
loop_
_entity_poly.entity_id
_entity_poly.type
_entity_poly.pdbx_seq_one_letter_code
_entity_poly.pdbx_strand_id
1 'polypeptide(L)'
;MGIFVMHETTRNYLIERAKIYRQEAQRAIELFVSDEEYRAQLIEKTIIKSCRSELENKLQGLDTNDYYKLLGEMDLFLNSPNTLFERLDWVRINCRIYIDSATKC
;
A
#
# COMPACT_ATOMS: atom_id res chain seq x y z
N MET A 1 29.52 10.37 8.46
CA MET A 1 28.43 10.98 7.66
C MET A 1 27.65 9.96 6.81
N GLY A 2 27.48 8.68 7.24
CA GLY A 2 26.90 7.63 6.36
C GLY A 2 25.50 7.12 6.71
N ILE A 3 25.02 7.33 7.95
CA ILE A 3 23.80 6.66 8.46
C ILE A 3 22.53 7.48 8.16
N PHE A 4 22.63 8.82 8.18
CA PHE A 4 21.50 9.72 7.95
C PHE A 4 20.93 9.66 6.52
N VAL A 5 21.81 9.59 5.51
CA VAL A 5 21.42 9.54 4.09
C VAL A 5 20.70 8.23 3.75
N MET A 6 21.11 7.11 4.37
CA MET A 6 20.46 5.81 4.16
C MET A 6 19.04 5.80 4.72
N HIS A 7 18.84 6.38 5.91
CA HIS A 7 17.52 6.48 6.56
C HIS A 7 16.53 7.38 5.80
N GLU A 8 16.98 8.54 5.28
CA GLU A 8 16.13 9.42 4.45
C GLU A 8 15.73 8.75 3.13
N THR A 9 16.66 8.04 2.50
CA THR A 9 16.41 7.31 1.24
C THR A 9 15.37 6.21 1.47
N THR A 10 15.45 5.49 2.60
CA THR A 10 14.46 4.48 2.98
C THR A 10 13.09 5.11 3.30
N ARG A 11 13.03 6.22 4.05
CA ARG A 11 11.75 6.88 4.38
C ARG A 11 11.03 7.38 3.13
N ASN A 12 11.74 8.07 2.23
CA ASN A 12 11.17 8.55 0.98
C ASN A 12 10.69 7.40 0.10
N TYR A 13 11.46 6.32 0.02
CA TYR A 13 11.05 5.12 -0.70
C TYR A 13 9.69 4.57 -0.18
N LEU A 14 9.53 4.41 1.13
CA LEU A 14 8.30 3.86 1.72
C LEU A 14 7.09 4.78 1.50
N ILE A 15 7.28 6.10 1.58
CA ILE A 15 6.24 7.08 1.26
C ILE A 15 5.83 6.97 -0.21
N GLU A 16 6.79 6.88 -1.14
CA GLU A 16 6.51 6.72 -2.56
C GLU A 16 5.79 5.39 -2.85
N ARG A 17 6.15 4.29 -2.18
CA ARG A 17 5.41 3.02 -2.32
C ARG A 17 3.96 3.15 -1.86
N ALA A 18 3.71 3.77 -0.71
CA ALA A 18 2.35 4.02 -0.22
C ALA A 18 1.55 4.92 -1.18
N LYS A 19 2.18 5.92 -1.82
CA LYS A 19 1.54 6.75 -2.84
C LYS A 19 1.11 5.93 -4.05
N ILE A 20 1.96 5.01 -4.51
CA ILE A 20 1.64 4.10 -5.64
C ILE A 20 0.42 3.24 -5.30
N TYR A 21 0.39 2.60 -4.13
CA TYR A 21 -0.76 1.79 -3.72
C TYR A 21 -2.05 2.60 -3.63
N ARG A 22 -1.98 3.82 -3.07
CA ARG A 22 -3.14 4.72 -3.02
C ARG A 22 -3.64 5.10 -4.41
N GLN A 23 -2.73 5.41 -5.35
CA GLN A 23 -3.08 5.81 -6.71
C GLN A 23 -3.71 4.66 -7.49
N GLU A 24 -3.12 3.46 -7.41
CA GLU A 24 -3.67 2.27 -8.07
C GLU A 24 -5.03 1.88 -7.48
N ALA A 25 -5.21 1.99 -6.16
CA ALA A 25 -6.51 1.76 -5.53
C ALA A 25 -7.57 2.76 -6.02
N GLN A 26 -7.24 4.05 -6.10
CA GLN A 26 -8.13 5.08 -6.65
C GLN A 26 -8.49 4.79 -8.12
N ARG A 27 -7.51 4.41 -8.93
CA ARG A 27 -7.73 4.04 -10.34
C ARG A 27 -8.64 2.81 -10.48
N ALA A 28 -8.46 1.82 -9.62
CA ALA A 28 -9.32 0.63 -9.61
C ALA A 28 -10.76 0.98 -9.22
N ILE A 29 -10.95 1.91 -8.27
CA ILE A 29 -12.28 2.42 -7.91
C ILE A 29 -12.93 3.13 -9.10
N GLU A 30 -12.19 3.97 -9.83
CA GLU A 30 -12.70 4.67 -11.02
C GLU A 30 -13.13 3.69 -12.12
N LEU A 31 -12.37 2.62 -12.34
CA LEU A 31 -12.73 1.55 -13.26
C LEU A 31 -13.98 0.80 -12.78
N PHE A 32 -14.06 0.46 -11.49
CA PHE A 32 -15.23 -0.20 -10.92
C PHE A 32 -16.51 0.63 -11.09
N VAL A 33 -16.45 1.93 -10.82
CA VAL A 33 -17.58 2.86 -10.99
C VAL A 33 -17.96 3.05 -12.47
N SER A 34 -17.03 2.82 -13.38
CA SER A 34 -17.24 2.89 -14.84
C SER A 34 -17.70 1.56 -15.45
N ASP A 35 -18.16 0.61 -14.63
CA ASP A 35 -18.61 -0.73 -15.05
C ASP A 35 -17.48 -1.59 -15.68
N GLU A 36 -16.21 -1.23 -15.43
CA GLU A 36 -15.03 -1.97 -15.87
C GLU A 36 -14.47 -2.89 -14.76
N GLU A 37 -15.36 -3.63 -14.08
CA GLU A 37 -15.03 -4.40 -12.87
C GLU A 37 -13.85 -5.36 -13.08
N TYR A 38 -13.80 -6.07 -14.21
CA TYR A 38 -12.71 -7.00 -14.50
C TYR A 38 -11.33 -6.31 -14.48
N ARG A 39 -11.24 -5.08 -14.99
CA ARG A 39 -9.98 -4.31 -14.98
C ARG A 39 -9.64 -3.84 -13.58
N ALA A 40 -10.65 -3.45 -12.79
CA ALA A 40 -10.46 -3.11 -11.38
C ALA A 40 -9.92 -4.31 -10.57
N GLN A 41 -10.46 -5.51 -10.79
CA GLN A 41 -9.98 -6.75 -10.17
C GLN A 41 -8.54 -7.10 -10.55
N LEU A 42 -8.12 -6.80 -11.80
CA LEU A 42 -6.72 -6.98 -12.22
C LEU A 42 -5.75 -6.06 -11.46
N ILE A 43 -6.16 -4.82 -11.22
CA ILE A 43 -5.35 -3.89 -10.42
C ILE A 43 -5.28 -4.36 -8.97
N GLU A 44 -6.40 -4.79 -8.37
CA GLU A 44 -6.40 -5.38 -7.03
C GLU A 44 -5.44 -6.56 -6.91
N LYS A 45 -5.48 -7.52 -7.85
CA LYS A 45 -4.56 -8.66 -7.85
C LYS A 45 -3.10 -8.22 -7.94
N THR A 46 -2.82 -7.16 -8.69
CA THR A 46 -1.48 -6.57 -8.79
C THR A 46 -1.05 -5.96 -7.45
N ILE A 47 -1.93 -5.21 -6.78
CA ILE A 47 -1.68 -4.65 -5.45
C ILE A 47 -1.36 -5.77 -4.45
N ILE A 48 -2.17 -6.83 -4.39
CA ILE A 48 -1.95 -7.99 -3.51
C ILE A 48 -0.59 -8.62 -3.76
N LYS A 49 -0.27 -8.90 -5.03
CA LYS A 49 0.99 -9.54 -5.41
C LYS A 49 2.20 -8.69 -5.01
N SER A 50 2.15 -7.38 -5.26
CA SER A 50 3.20 -6.46 -4.86
C SER A 50 3.32 -6.35 -3.34
N CYS A 51 2.20 -6.24 -2.63
CA CYS A 51 2.16 -6.17 -1.17
C CYS A 51 2.84 -7.40 -0.53
N ARG A 52 2.48 -8.61 -0.99
CA ARG A 52 3.09 -9.85 -0.51
C ARG A 52 4.58 -9.94 -0.81
N SER A 53 4.97 -9.57 -2.03
CA SER A 53 6.38 -9.56 -2.41
C SER A 53 7.21 -8.62 -1.53
N GLU A 54 6.67 -7.46 -1.14
CA GLU A 54 7.35 -6.55 -0.22
C GLU A 54 7.38 -7.04 1.22
N LEU A 55 6.33 -7.73 1.67
CA LEU A 55 6.30 -8.38 2.99
C LEU A 55 7.34 -9.51 3.09
N GLU A 56 7.51 -10.30 2.02
CA GLU A 56 8.52 -11.37 1.94
C GLU A 56 9.95 -10.81 1.91
N ASN A 57 10.15 -9.68 1.22
CA ASN A 57 11.44 -9.01 1.11
C ASN A 57 11.68 -7.96 2.20
N LYS A 58 10.95 -8.04 3.32
CA LYS A 58 11.19 -7.19 4.49
C LYS A 58 12.68 -7.18 4.83
N LEU A 59 13.28 -5.99 4.79
CA LEU A 59 14.65 -5.80 5.25
C LEU A 59 14.70 -6.14 6.75
N GLN A 60 15.49 -7.15 7.11
CA GLN A 60 15.69 -7.56 8.50
C GLN A 60 16.09 -6.33 9.35
N GLY A 61 15.34 -6.05 10.42
CA GLY A 61 15.55 -4.90 11.30
C GLY A 61 14.54 -3.75 11.17
N LEU A 62 13.58 -3.83 10.24
CA LEU A 62 12.50 -2.85 10.05
C LEU A 62 11.12 -3.33 10.55
N ASP A 63 11.06 -4.37 11.40
CA ASP A 63 9.81 -4.96 11.90
C ASP A 63 8.91 -3.99 12.68
N THR A 64 9.45 -2.89 13.19
CA THR A 64 8.68 -1.82 13.85
C THR A 64 8.24 -0.69 12.92
N ASN A 65 8.55 -0.75 11.62
CA ASN A 65 8.20 0.31 10.67
C ASN A 65 6.70 0.29 10.36
N ASP A 66 6.04 1.43 10.54
CA ASP A 66 4.60 1.60 10.32
C ASP A 66 4.17 1.27 8.89
N TYR A 67 5.08 1.37 7.91
CA TYR A 67 4.83 0.92 6.54
C TYR A 67 4.59 -0.59 6.47
N TYR A 68 5.43 -1.38 7.14
CA TYR A 68 5.31 -2.83 7.12
C TYR A 68 4.14 -3.34 7.97
N LYS A 69 3.67 -2.55 8.94
CA LYS A 69 2.39 -2.77 9.61
C LYS A 69 1.23 -2.53 8.64
N LEU A 70 1.23 -1.39 7.92
CA LEU A 70 0.26 -1.09 6.86
C LEU A 70 0.19 -2.23 5.84
N LEU A 71 1.33 -2.72 5.34
CA LEU A 71 1.33 -3.84 4.38
C LEU A 71 0.74 -5.13 4.97
N GLY A 72 1.01 -5.41 6.26
CA GLY A 72 0.42 -6.57 6.93
C GLY A 72 -1.10 -6.47 7.04
N GLU A 73 -1.62 -5.29 7.41
CA GLU A 73 -3.05 -5.01 7.46
C GLU A 73 -3.68 -5.06 6.05
N MET A 74 -2.99 -4.53 5.03
CA MET A 74 -3.41 -4.63 3.63
C MET A 74 -3.57 -6.10 3.20
N ASP A 75 -2.58 -6.96 3.46
CA ASP A 75 -2.67 -8.38 3.08
C ASP A 75 -3.84 -9.07 3.81
N LEU A 76 -4.03 -8.83 5.11
CA LEU A 76 -5.18 -9.38 5.83
C LEU A 76 -6.53 -8.90 5.26
N PHE A 77 -6.67 -7.60 5.02
CA PHE A 77 -7.92 -7.02 4.55
C PHE A 77 -8.24 -7.43 3.11
N LEU A 78 -7.23 -7.50 2.24
CA LEU A 78 -7.40 -7.88 0.83
C LEU A 78 -7.78 -9.37 0.64
N ASN A 79 -7.52 -10.22 1.63
CA ASN A 79 -7.92 -11.63 1.62
C ASN A 79 -9.23 -11.92 2.38
N SER A 80 -9.87 -10.89 2.94
CA SER A 80 -11.15 -11.01 3.64
C SER A 80 -12.35 -11.02 2.67
N PRO A 81 -13.53 -11.54 3.07
CA PRO A 81 -14.70 -11.64 2.20
C PRO A 81 -15.41 -10.29 1.93
N ASN A 82 -14.70 -9.18 2.05
CA ASN A 82 -15.21 -7.84 1.74
C ASN A 82 -15.45 -7.68 0.24
N THR A 83 -16.25 -6.69 -0.17
CA THR A 83 -16.45 -6.36 -1.59
C THR A 83 -15.17 -5.75 -2.20
N LEU A 84 -15.06 -5.81 -3.54
CA LEU A 84 -13.96 -5.18 -4.27
C LEU A 84 -13.82 -3.69 -3.91
N PHE A 85 -14.93 -2.97 -3.88
CA PHE A 85 -14.94 -1.55 -3.54
C PHE A 85 -14.43 -1.31 -2.12
N GLU A 86 -14.92 -2.04 -1.12
CA GLU A 86 -14.46 -1.91 0.27
C GLU A 86 -12.97 -2.19 0.42
N ARG A 87 -12.46 -3.23 -0.27
CA ARG A 87 -11.04 -3.58 -0.28
C ARG A 87 -10.18 -2.47 -0.87
N LEU A 88 -10.58 -1.91 -2.01
CA LEU A 88 -9.86 -0.80 -2.65
C LEU A 88 -9.94 0.50 -1.83
N ASP A 89 -11.10 0.82 -1.28
CA ASP A 89 -11.28 2.02 -0.47
C ASP A 89 -10.45 1.97 0.81
N TRP A 90 -10.40 0.80 1.46
CA TRP A 90 -9.57 0.59 2.63
C TRP A 90 -8.09 0.82 2.31
N VAL A 91 -7.58 0.27 1.21
CA VAL A 91 -6.18 0.50 0.78
C VAL A 91 -5.94 1.99 0.54
N ARG A 92 -6.84 2.67 -0.17
CA ARG A 92 -6.74 4.10 -0.48
C ARG A 92 -6.66 4.96 0.78
N ILE A 93 -7.53 4.70 1.76
CA ILE A 93 -7.61 5.45 3.02
C ILE A 93 -6.38 5.19 3.88
N ASN A 94 -6.01 3.93 4.11
CA ASN A 94 -4.93 3.60 5.03
C ASN A 94 -3.55 3.99 4.48
N CYS A 95 -3.35 3.90 3.15
CA CYS A 95 -2.17 4.48 2.52
C CYS A 95 -2.13 6.00 2.71
N ARG A 96 -3.26 6.70 2.63
CA ARG A 96 -3.31 8.16 2.89
C ARG A 96 -2.94 8.49 4.34
N ILE A 97 -3.49 7.75 5.31
CA ILE A 97 -3.18 7.93 6.74
C ILE A 97 -1.68 7.76 6.97
N TYR A 98 -1.08 6.71 6.41
CA TYR A 98 0.36 6.48 6.50
C TYR A 98 1.17 7.62 5.86
N ILE A 99 0.81 8.09 4.66
CA ILE A 99 1.52 9.20 4.00
C ILE A 99 1.45 10.46 4.86
N ASP A 100 0.27 10.78 5.41
CA ASP A 100 0.07 11.98 6.21
C ASP A 100 0.81 11.90 7.57
N SER A 101 0.93 10.71 8.17
CA SER A 101 1.76 10.52 9.38
C SER A 101 3.26 10.57 9.05
N ALA A 102 3.67 9.92 7.97
CA ALA A 102 5.05 9.82 7.54
C ALA A 102 5.61 11.12 6.93
N THR A 103 4.79 12.15 6.68
CA THR A 103 5.23 13.46 6.17
C THR A 103 5.21 14.57 7.22
N LYS A 104 4.60 14.35 8.39
CA LYS A 104 4.51 15.32 9.49
C LYS A 104 5.75 15.36 10.42
N CYS A 105 6.72 14.46 10.25
CA CYS A 105 7.97 14.41 11.04
C CYS A 105 9.16 15.05 10.32
#